data_AF-A7RQ51-F1
#
_entry.id   AF-A7RQ51-F1
#
_cell.length_a   1.000
_cell.length_b   1.000
_cell.length_c   1.000
_cell.angle_alpha   90.00
_cell.angle_beta   90.00
_cell.angle_gamma   90.00
#
_symmetry.space_group_name_H-M   'P 1'
#
loop_
_entity.id
_entity.type
_entity.pdbx_description
1 polymer ?
#
loop_
_entity_poly.entity_id
_entity_poly.type
_entity_poly.pdbx_seq_one_letter_code
_entity_poly.pdbx_strand_id
1 'polypeptide(L)'
;MALGEGKCTSEGITKVYAEWIKSYIPACDVTPATTQDCLRDGQILCKLIELTTGSPLVCNDQELNSTEASNLKVQTVLDFLEINGIDTKNISADDIAEGSLKETLDLLWIIILHFDVHTKNRAAYQRSVSMGKRFLLEWISRELPDTSIDTKGFFMDTLQSGSFLAKLIAKYCPLEEDVTSKEEGGDILCI
;
A
#
# COMPACT_ATOMS: atom_id res chain seq x y z
N MET A 1 17.26 3.88 35.97
CA MET A 1 17.14 2.65 35.14
C MET A 1 16.15 2.99 34.04
N ALA A 2 16.65 3.36 32.86
CA ALA A 2 15.88 3.88 31.75
C ALA A 2 15.90 2.87 30.60
N LEU A 3 14.74 2.26 30.33
CA LEU A 3 14.41 1.44 29.15
C LEU A 3 12.88 1.52 29.03
N GLY A 4 12.23 1.86 27.92
CA GLY A 4 12.68 2.38 26.65
C GLY A 4 11.46 3.06 26.03
N GLU A 5 11.56 4.35 25.78
CA GLU A 5 10.54 5.11 25.07
C GLU A 5 11.03 5.29 23.62
N GLY A 6 10.21 4.91 22.63
CA GLY A 6 10.26 5.56 21.30
C GLY A 6 10.68 4.77 20.04
N LYS A 7 10.76 3.43 20.00
CA LYS A 7 11.15 2.69 18.77
C LYS A 7 10.03 2.09 17.91
N CYS A 8 8.78 2.06 18.38
CA CYS A 8 7.74 1.23 17.74
C CYS A 8 7.04 1.85 16.52
N THR A 9 7.14 3.17 16.29
CA THR A 9 6.30 3.84 15.28
C THR A 9 6.91 3.87 13.88
N SER A 10 8.22 4.05 13.73
CA SER A 10 8.85 4.14 12.40
C SER A 10 8.99 2.77 11.71
N GLU A 11 9.40 1.74 12.44
CA GLU A 11 9.61 0.39 11.90
C GLU A 11 8.31 -0.28 11.45
N GLY A 12 7.20 -0.04 12.17
CA GLY A 12 5.89 -0.54 11.77
C GLY A 12 5.40 0.08 10.46
N ILE A 13 5.63 1.39 10.29
CA ILE A 13 5.25 2.12 9.07
C ILE A 13 6.10 1.67 7.88
N THR A 14 7.43 1.63 8.03
CA THR A 14 8.32 1.21 6.93
C THR A 14 8.08 -0.24 6.54
N LYS A 15 7.68 -1.11 7.47
CA LYS A 15 7.27 -2.47 7.15
C LYS A 15 6.07 -2.51 6.20
N VAL A 16 5.04 -1.69 6.43
CA VAL A 16 3.87 -1.63 5.54
C VAL A 16 4.29 -1.21 4.13
N TYR A 17 5.14 -0.19 4.01
CA TYR A 17 5.66 0.25 2.72
C TYR A 17 6.54 -0.80 2.04
N ALA A 18 7.42 -1.47 2.79
CA ALA A 18 8.28 -2.53 2.26
C ALA A 18 7.46 -3.70 1.70
N GLU A 19 6.44 -4.15 2.42
CA GLU A 19 5.54 -5.22 1.96
C GLU A 19 4.70 -4.76 0.75
N TRP A 20 4.26 -3.49 0.74
CA TRP A 20 3.58 -2.91 -0.41
C TRP A 20 4.48 -2.88 -1.66
N ILE A 21 5.74 -2.46 -1.54
CA ILE A 21 6.71 -2.48 -2.66
C ILE A 21 6.90 -3.91 -3.18
N LYS A 22 7.06 -4.88 -2.29
CA LYS A 22 7.21 -6.30 -2.66
C LYS A 22 5.98 -6.87 -3.36
N SER A 23 4.78 -6.38 -3.06
CA SER A 23 3.56 -6.82 -3.75
C SER A 23 3.59 -6.46 -5.25
N TYR A 24 4.27 -5.38 -5.62
CA TYR A 24 4.51 -4.98 -7.02
C TYR A 24 5.77 -5.59 -7.62
N ILE A 25 6.83 -5.68 -6.82
CA ILE A 25 8.15 -6.14 -7.27
C ILE A 25 8.65 -7.24 -6.32
N PRO A 26 8.20 -8.50 -6.49
CA PRO A 26 8.55 -9.59 -5.59
C PRO A 26 10.06 -9.91 -5.55
N ALA A 27 10.77 -9.56 -6.62
CA ALA A 27 12.23 -9.73 -6.72
C ALA A 27 13.03 -8.66 -5.93
N CYS A 28 12.36 -7.69 -5.32
CA CYS A 28 13.00 -6.59 -4.61
C CYS A 28 13.33 -6.97 -3.17
N ASP A 29 14.60 -6.86 -2.76
CA ASP A 29 15.07 -7.20 -1.41
C ASP A 29 14.90 -6.04 -0.40
N VAL A 30 13.79 -5.30 -0.51
CA VAL A 30 13.49 -4.18 0.38
C VAL A 30 13.16 -4.69 1.78
N THR A 31 13.75 -4.10 2.79
CA THR A 31 13.43 -4.36 4.20
C THR A 31 12.94 -3.08 4.87
N PRO A 32 12.27 -3.17 6.04
CA PRO A 32 11.83 -1.99 6.78
C PRO A 32 12.98 -1.03 7.15
N ALA A 33 14.21 -1.55 7.27
CA ALA A 33 15.40 -0.76 7.59
C ALA A 33 16.06 -0.16 6.34
N THR A 34 15.96 -0.81 5.19
CA THR A 34 16.63 -0.41 3.93
C THR A 34 15.71 0.32 2.97
N THR A 35 14.45 0.59 3.33
CA THR A 35 13.44 1.16 2.42
C THR A 35 13.94 2.47 1.76
N GLN A 36 14.50 3.40 2.53
CA GLN A 36 15.05 4.65 2.00
C GLN A 36 16.26 4.43 1.07
N ASP A 37 17.15 3.51 1.44
CA ASP A 37 18.38 3.26 0.69
C ASP A 37 18.09 2.56 -0.64
N CYS A 38 17.10 1.67 -0.66
CA CYS A 38 16.65 0.98 -1.87
C CYS A 38 15.95 1.94 -2.86
N LEU A 39 15.27 2.97 -2.38
CA LEU A 39 14.51 3.90 -3.22
C LEU A 39 15.35 5.09 -3.72
N ARG A 40 16.53 5.27 -3.14
CA ARG A 40 17.47 6.37 -3.42
C ARG A 40 17.89 6.48 -4.88
N ASP A 41 18.01 5.35 -5.58
CA ASP A 41 18.45 5.30 -6.99
C ASP A 41 17.35 5.70 -7.99
N GLY A 42 16.12 5.89 -7.51
CA GLY A 42 14.95 6.20 -8.32
C GLY A 42 14.45 5.07 -9.22
N GLN A 43 15.14 3.93 -9.32
CA GLN A 43 14.76 2.83 -10.22
C GLN A 43 13.47 2.15 -9.73
N ILE A 44 13.42 1.84 -8.43
CA ILE A 44 12.22 1.25 -7.83
C ILE A 44 11.04 2.22 -7.97
N LEU A 45 11.26 3.52 -7.76
CA LEU A 45 10.22 4.55 -7.88
C LEU A 45 9.68 4.66 -9.32
N CYS A 46 10.56 4.71 -10.33
CA CYS A 46 10.17 4.62 -11.74
C CYS A 46 9.29 3.39 -11.96
N LYS A 47 9.73 2.22 -11.48
CA LYS A 47 9.02 0.95 -11.70
C LYS A 47 7.66 0.91 -11.01
N LEU A 48 7.55 1.45 -9.80
CA LEU A 48 6.29 1.54 -9.07
C LEU A 48 5.27 2.40 -9.83
N ILE A 49 5.68 3.54 -10.38
CA ILE A 49 4.78 4.36 -11.21
C ILE A 49 4.34 3.57 -12.46
N GLU A 50 5.24 2.88 -13.14
CA GLU A 50 4.86 2.07 -14.31
C GLU A 50 3.82 0.99 -13.98
N LEU A 51 4.02 0.28 -12.88
CA LEU A 51 3.15 -0.83 -12.46
C LEU A 51 1.81 -0.33 -11.92
N THR A 52 1.81 0.73 -11.11
CA THR A 52 0.58 1.30 -10.53
C THR A 52 -0.26 2.04 -11.55
N THR A 53 0.37 2.72 -12.52
CA THR A 53 -0.36 3.49 -13.54
C THR A 53 -0.65 2.68 -14.80
N GLY A 54 0.13 1.63 -15.08
CA GLY A 54 0.12 0.88 -16.33
C GLY A 54 0.68 1.66 -17.53
N SER A 55 1.38 2.77 -17.29
CA SER A 55 2.00 3.61 -18.33
C SER A 55 3.52 3.52 -18.24
N PRO A 56 4.25 3.27 -19.35
CA PRO A 56 5.70 3.25 -19.32
C PRO A 56 6.24 4.64 -19.00
N LEU A 57 7.26 4.70 -18.15
CA LEU A 57 7.96 5.93 -17.80
C LEU A 57 9.25 5.96 -18.60
N VAL A 58 9.46 7.02 -19.39
CA VAL A 58 10.73 7.20 -20.12
C VAL A 58 11.76 7.69 -19.11
N CYS A 59 12.29 6.78 -18.28
CA CYS A 59 13.41 7.09 -17.40
C CYS A 59 14.69 7.13 -18.27
N ASN A 60 15.36 8.28 -18.31
CA ASN A 60 16.59 8.45 -19.08
C ASN A 60 17.69 7.57 -18.48
N ASP A 61 18.05 6.47 -19.15
CA ASP A 61 19.21 5.63 -18.82
C ASP A 61 20.53 6.25 -19.33
N GLN A 62 20.58 7.57 -19.47
CA GLN A 62 21.81 8.24 -19.91
C GLN A 62 22.88 8.05 -18.82
N GLU A 63 24.09 7.64 -19.21
CA GLU A 63 25.26 7.49 -18.34
C GLU A 63 25.69 8.86 -17.77
N LEU A 64 24.92 9.37 -16.83
CA LEU A 64 25.29 10.48 -15.96
C LEU A 64 26.02 9.90 -14.74
N ASN A 65 26.79 10.73 -14.03
CA ASN A 65 27.42 10.28 -12.79
C ASN A 65 26.33 9.75 -11.82
N SER A 66 26.69 8.78 -10.98
CA SER A 66 25.70 7.93 -10.28
C SER A 66 24.67 8.72 -9.46
N THR A 67 25.06 9.89 -8.92
CA THR A 67 24.19 10.75 -8.13
C THR A 67 23.26 11.60 -9.01
N GLU A 68 23.76 12.24 -10.08
CA GLU A 68 22.89 12.98 -11.02
C GLU A 68 21.90 12.04 -11.72
N ALA A 69 22.32 10.82 -12.05
CA ALA A 69 21.44 9.81 -12.62
C ALA A 69 20.30 9.41 -11.67
N SER A 70 20.59 9.30 -10.37
CA SER A 70 19.59 8.98 -9.35
C SER A 70 18.59 10.14 -9.18
N ASN A 71 19.10 11.36 -9.04
CA ASN A 71 18.29 12.58 -8.97
C ASN A 71 17.37 12.73 -10.17
N LEU A 72 17.88 12.51 -11.38
CA LEU A 72 17.07 12.63 -12.60
C LEU A 72 15.91 11.63 -12.63
N LYS A 73 16.13 10.39 -12.20
CA LYS A 73 15.06 9.37 -12.14
C LYS A 73 13.99 9.76 -11.13
N VAL A 74 14.38 10.20 -9.94
CA VAL A 74 13.44 10.68 -8.92
C VAL A 74 12.69 11.91 -9.43
N GLN A 75 13.38 12.88 -10.06
CA GLN A 75 12.74 14.05 -10.65
C GLN A 75 11.74 13.67 -11.73
N THR A 76 12.06 12.69 -12.58
CA THR A 76 11.13 12.20 -13.61
C THR A 76 9.84 11.65 -12.99
N VAL A 77 9.93 10.98 -11.83
CA VAL A 77 8.77 10.52 -11.07
C VAL A 77 7.97 11.70 -10.51
N LEU A 78 8.63 12.72 -9.95
CA LEU A 78 7.96 13.93 -9.45
C LEU A 78 7.25 14.68 -10.58
N ASP A 79 7.93 14.90 -11.71
CA ASP A 79 7.37 15.55 -12.89
C ASP A 79 6.13 14.81 -13.41
N PHE A 80 6.18 13.46 -13.41
CA PHE A 80 5.03 12.65 -13.77
C PHE A 80 3.84 12.90 -12.82
N LEU A 81 4.07 12.99 -11.52
CA LEU A 81 3.02 13.30 -10.53
C LEU A 81 2.42 14.69 -10.77
N GLU A 82 3.27 15.70 -11.01
CA GLU A 82 2.83 17.08 -11.28
C GLU A 82 1.99 17.20 -12.56
N ILE A 83 2.39 16.52 -13.63
CA ILE A 83 1.62 16.46 -14.90
C ILE A 83 0.23 15.83 -14.66
N ASN A 84 0.12 14.89 -13.72
CA ASN A 84 -1.15 14.29 -13.32
C ASN A 84 -1.96 15.17 -12.34
N GLY A 85 -1.51 16.39 -12.04
CA GLY A 85 -2.16 17.36 -11.16
C GLY A 85 -1.98 17.04 -9.67
N ILE A 86 -0.97 16.26 -9.32
CA ILE A 86 -0.65 15.88 -7.95
C ILE A 86 0.41 16.84 -7.41
N ASP A 87 0.23 17.26 -6.16
CA ASP A 87 1.09 18.26 -5.54
C ASP A 87 2.29 17.60 -4.83
N THR A 88 3.49 17.80 -5.37
CA THR A 88 4.76 17.30 -4.84
C THR A 88 5.69 18.38 -4.32
N LYS A 89 5.22 19.62 -4.13
CA LYS A 89 6.10 20.78 -3.86
C LYS A 89 6.83 20.75 -2.50
N ASN A 90 6.55 19.76 -1.65
CA ASN A 90 7.21 19.53 -0.37
C ASN A 90 8.22 18.36 -0.40
N ILE A 91 8.52 17.83 -1.59
CA ILE A 91 9.41 16.69 -1.78
C ILE A 91 10.52 17.11 -2.73
N SER A 92 11.76 17.00 -2.28
CA SER A 92 12.94 17.24 -3.12
C SER A 92 13.48 15.94 -3.70
N ALA A 93 13.85 15.94 -4.99
CA ALA A 93 14.56 14.82 -5.58
C ALA A 93 15.94 14.60 -4.93
N ASP A 94 16.63 15.70 -4.60
CA ASP A 94 17.95 15.67 -3.94
C ASP A 94 17.88 15.00 -2.58
N ASP A 95 16.91 15.36 -1.75
CA ASP A 95 16.80 14.79 -0.41
C ASP A 95 16.45 13.28 -0.46
N ILE A 96 15.67 12.83 -1.45
CA ILE A 96 15.45 11.39 -1.69
C ILE A 96 16.75 10.72 -2.15
N ALA A 97 17.47 11.32 -3.08
CA ALA A 97 18.76 10.81 -3.55
C ALA A 97 19.88 10.91 -2.50
N GLU A 98 19.67 11.64 -1.40
CA GLU A 98 20.52 11.62 -0.20
C GLU A 98 20.10 10.54 0.81
N GLY A 99 18.88 9.99 0.69
CA GLY A 99 18.35 8.94 1.56
C GLY A 99 17.45 9.46 2.68
N SER A 100 16.78 10.60 2.49
CA SER A 100 15.79 11.14 3.44
C SER A 100 14.60 10.19 3.59
N LEU A 101 14.47 9.58 4.78
CA LEU A 101 13.33 8.71 5.11
C LEU A 101 12.01 9.46 4.94
N LYS A 102 11.95 10.71 5.40
CA LYS A 102 10.72 11.49 5.45
C LYS A 102 10.16 11.68 4.05
N GLU A 103 10.97 12.16 3.12
CA GLU A 103 10.52 12.41 1.74
C GLU A 103 10.28 11.13 0.96
N THR A 104 11.05 10.08 1.23
CA THR A 104 10.80 8.76 0.64
C THR A 104 9.41 8.25 1.05
N LEU A 105 9.06 8.34 2.33
CA LEU A 105 7.74 7.91 2.82
C LEU A 105 6.62 8.83 2.32
N ASP A 106 6.85 10.14 2.29
CA ASP A 106 5.89 11.12 1.74
C ASP A 106 5.61 10.82 0.26
N LEU A 107 6.63 10.47 -0.53
CA LEU A 107 6.49 10.11 -1.94
C LEU A 107 5.71 8.80 -2.11
N LEU A 108 6.09 7.74 -1.38
CA LEU A 108 5.39 6.46 -1.43
C LEU A 108 3.91 6.62 -1.05
N TRP A 109 3.63 7.41 -0.01
CA TRP A 109 2.27 7.72 0.41
C TRP A 109 1.46 8.37 -0.72
N ILE A 110 2.04 9.35 -1.43
CA ILE A 110 1.38 10.00 -2.56
C ILE A 110 1.06 8.98 -3.66
N ILE A 111 2.01 8.11 -4.00
CA ILE A 111 1.83 7.07 -5.04
C ILE A 111 0.68 6.14 -4.65
N ILE A 112 0.70 5.60 -3.43
CA ILE A 112 -0.36 4.70 -2.92
C ILE A 112 -1.71 5.40 -2.93
N LEU A 113 -1.77 6.62 -2.42
CA LEU A 113 -3.03 7.36 -2.32
C LEU A 113 -3.63 7.60 -3.72
N HIS A 114 -2.82 8.08 -4.67
CA HIS A 114 -3.33 8.55 -5.95
C HIS A 114 -3.55 7.47 -7.01
N PHE A 115 -2.91 6.31 -6.88
CA PHE A 115 -2.97 5.25 -7.89
C PHE A 115 -3.52 3.91 -7.39
N ASP A 116 -3.36 3.58 -6.10
CA ASP A 116 -3.88 2.32 -5.53
C ASP A 116 -5.19 2.51 -4.79
N VAL A 117 -5.25 3.51 -3.90
CA VAL A 117 -6.48 3.82 -3.16
C VAL A 117 -7.51 4.46 -4.08
N HIS A 118 -7.04 5.33 -4.98
CA HIS A 118 -7.89 6.04 -5.92
C HIS A 118 -7.58 5.66 -7.36
N THR A 119 -8.61 5.62 -8.20
CA THR A 119 -8.42 5.36 -9.64
C THR A 119 -7.84 6.58 -10.36
N LYS A 120 -6.88 6.35 -11.27
CA LYS A 120 -6.30 7.38 -12.17
C LYS A 120 -7.34 8.16 -13.00
N ASN A 121 -8.53 7.61 -13.21
CA ASN A 121 -9.60 8.26 -13.96
C ASN A 121 -10.30 9.41 -13.20
N ARG A 122 -10.15 9.50 -11.87
CA ARG A 122 -10.68 10.63 -11.09
C ARG A 122 -9.71 11.80 -11.15
N ALA A 123 -10.19 13.03 -11.11
CA ALA A 123 -9.29 14.18 -11.03
C ALA A 123 -8.47 14.16 -9.72
N ALA A 124 -7.21 14.61 -9.75
CA ALA A 124 -6.29 14.53 -8.60
C ALA A 124 -6.84 15.21 -7.34
N TYR A 125 -7.51 16.36 -7.46
CA TYR A 125 -8.13 17.07 -6.32
C TYR A 125 -9.26 16.26 -5.63
N GLN A 126 -9.79 15.23 -6.27
CA GLN A 126 -10.80 14.33 -5.69
C GLN A 126 -10.19 13.11 -4.99
N ARG A 127 -8.87 12.91 -5.09
CA ARG A 127 -8.13 11.77 -4.54
C ARG A 127 -7.56 12.10 -3.16
N SER A 128 -8.44 12.43 -2.23
CA SER A 128 -8.06 12.73 -0.84
C SER A 128 -8.25 11.53 0.09
N VAL A 129 -7.62 11.56 1.26
CA VAL A 129 -7.79 10.54 2.32
C VAL A 129 -9.25 10.44 2.75
N SER A 130 -9.94 11.58 2.92
CA SER A 130 -11.35 11.60 3.33
C SER A 130 -12.26 10.96 2.29
N MET A 131 -11.97 11.17 1.00
CA MET A 131 -12.68 10.51 -0.09
C MET A 131 -12.39 9.01 -0.15
N GLY A 132 -11.12 8.60 0.01
CA GLY A 132 -10.75 7.18 0.06
C GLY A 132 -11.46 6.44 1.19
N LYS A 133 -11.47 7.04 2.39
CA LYS A 133 -12.23 6.54 3.55
C LYS A 133 -13.73 6.41 3.25
N ARG A 134 -14.33 7.45 2.66
CA ARG A 134 -15.76 7.43 2.30
C ARG A 134 -16.07 6.31 1.30
N PHE A 135 -15.29 6.19 0.23
CA PHE A 135 -15.52 5.14 -0.78
C PHE A 135 -15.35 3.74 -0.20
N LEU A 136 -14.36 3.55 0.67
CA LEU A 136 -14.17 2.28 1.36
C LEU A 136 -15.37 1.95 2.26
N LEU A 137 -15.84 2.91 3.06
CA LEU A 137 -17.02 2.70 3.91
C LEU A 137 -18.30 2.45 3.10
N GLU A 138 -18.50 3.18 2.00
CA GLU A 138 -19.61 2.95 1.06
C GLU A 138 -19.54 1.54 0.46
N TRP A 139 -18.34 1.07 0.08
CA TRP A 139 -18.14 -0.28 -0.43
C TRP A 139 -18.44 -1.34 0.65
N ILE A 140 -17.89 -1.20 1.87
CA ILE A 140 -18.17 -2.13 2.98
C ILE A 140 -19.67 -2.16 3.29
N SER A 141 -20.34 -1.01 3.30
CA SER A 141 -21.78 -0.93 3.53
C SER A 141 -22.60 -1.63 2.45
N ARG A 142 -22.13 -1.63 1.21
CA ARG A 142 -22.76 -2.37 0.12
C ARG A 142 -22.52 -3.87 0.25
N GLU A 143 -21.33 -4.28 0.67
CA GLU A 143 -20.99 -5.70 0.80
C GLU A 143 -21.56 -6.35 2.06
N LEU A 144 -21.78 -5.59 3.13
CA LEU A 144 -22.31 -6.05 4.42
C LEU A 144 -23.54 -5.20 4.84
N PRO A 145 -24.69 -5.35 4.15
CA PRO A 145 -25.89 -4.56 4.46
C PRO A 145 -26.45 -4.83 5.87
N ASP A 146 -26.18 -6.01 6.44
CA ASP A 146 -26.70 -6.43 7.76
C ASP A 146 -25.88 -5.90 8.94
N THR A 147 -24.81 -5.12 8.68
CA THR A 147 -23.98 -4.55 9.75
C THR A 147 -24.18 -3.05 9.85
N SER A 148 -24.56 -2.54 11.02
CA SER A 148 -24.65 -1.10 11.26
C SER A 148 -23.25 -0.49 11.27
N ILE A 149 -22.84 0.06 10.13
CA ILE A 149 -21.57 0.78 10.01
C ILE A 149 -21.81 2.23 10.42
N ASP A 150 -21.16 2.67 11.49
CA ASP A 150 -21.12 4.09 11.81
C ASP A 150 -20.20 4.80 10.82
N THR A 151 -20.81 5.45 9.83
CA THR A 151 -20.10 6.22 8.80
C THR A 151 -19.52 7.54 9.34
N LYS A 152 -19.84 7.93 10.58
CA LYS A 152 -19.40 9.17 11.24
C LYS A 152 -18.41 8.95 12.39
N GLY A 153 -18.24 7.70 12.82
CA GLY A 153 -17.33 7.33 13.91
C GLY A 153 -15.85 7.42 13.52
N PHE A 154 -14.97 7.15 14.49
CA PHE A 154 -13.54 7.01 14.23
C PHE A 154 -13.30 5.74 13.40
N PHE A 155 -13.01 5.95 12.11
CA PHE A 155 -12.68 4.90 11.15
C PHE A 155 -11.61 3.93 11.67
N MET A 156 -10.65 4.43 12.45
CA MET A 156 -9.58 3.60 13.03
C MET A 156 -10.11 2.64 14.10
N ASP A 157 -10.98 3.09 15.00
CA ASP A 157 -11.57 2.23 16.04
C ASP A 157 -12.42 1.12 15.41
N THR A 158 -13.13 1.48 14.35
CA THR A 158 -13.98 0.58 13.57
C THR A 158 -13.14 -0.51 12.88
N LEU A 159 -12.01 -0.15 12.27
CA LEU A 159 -11.07 -1.11 11.67
C LEU A 159 -10.32 -1.94 12.72
N GLN A 160 -9.92 -1.33 13.82
CA GLN A 160 -9.18 -2.00 14.89
C GLN A 160 -10.01 -3.09 15.56
N SER A 161 -11.35 -2.96 15.55
CA SER A 161 -12.25 -4.03 16.01
C SER A 161 -12.16 -5.31 15.17
N GLY A 162 -11.67 -5.26 13.93
CA GLY A 162 -11.52 -6.40 13.02
C GLY A 162 -12.83 -7.06 12.56
N SER A 163 -13.98 -6.66 13.08
CA SER A 163 -15.27 -7.32 12.87
C SER A 163 -15.73 -7.32 11.40
N PHE A 164 -15.52 -6.21 10.69
CA PHE A 164 -15.85 -6.10 9.26
C PHE A 164 -14.90 -6.94 8.40
N LEU A 165 -13.60 -6.98 8.75
CA LEU A 165 -12.61 -7.78 8.03
C LEU A 165 -12.95 -9.27 8.13
N ALA A 166 -13.29 -9.76 9.33
CA ALA A 166 -13.71 -11.15 9.53
C ALA A 166 -14.95 -11.51 8.69
N LYS A 167 -15.97 -10.64 8.68
CA LYS A 167 -17.18 -10.84 7.87
C LYS A 167 -16.91 -10.80 6.37
N LEU A 168 -16.06 -9.88 5.91
CA LEU A 168 -15.65 -9.81 4.50
C LEU A 168 -14.89 -11.07 4.08
N ILE A 169 -13.93 -11.53 4.91
CA ILE A 169 -13.17 -12.75 4.64
C ILE A 169 -14.12 -13.95 4.57
N ALA A 170 -15.04 -14.10 5.53
CA ALA A 170 -16.03 -15.19 5.49
C ALA A 170 -16.93 -15.16 4.23
N LYS A 171 -17.24 -13.97 3.71
CA LYS A 171 -18.05 -13.80 2.50
C LYS A 171 -17.29 -14.18 1.21
N TYR A 172 -16.03 -13.77 1.09
CA TYR A 172 -15.24 -13.93 -0.15
C TYR A 172 -14.31 -15.13 -0.15
N CYS A 173 -13.96 -15.64 1.02
CA CYS A 173 -13.19 -16.86 1.23
C CYS A 173 -14.03 -17.79 2.11
N PRO A 174 -15.08 -18.42 1.55
CA PRO A 174 -15.73 -19.52 2.24
C PRO A 174 -14.66 -20.60 2.41
N LEU A 175 -14.28 -20.86 3.67
CA LEU A 175 -13.49 -22.03 3.98
C LEU A 175 -14.33 -23.22 3.54
N GLU A 176 -13.85 -24.00 2.56
CA GLU A 176 -14.44 -25.29 2.25
C GLU A 176 -14.32 -26.14 3.51
N GLU A 177 -15.43 -26.29 4.25
CA GLU A 177 -15.56 -27.35 5.23
C GLU A 177 -15.53 -28.66 4.46
N ASP A 178 -14.43 -29.40 4.62
CA ASP A 178 -14.27 -30.76 4.13
C ASP A 178 -15.43 -31.60 4.68
N VAL A 179 -16.42 -31.88 3.82
CA VAL A 179 -17.52 -32.79 4.12
C VAL A 179 -16.97 -34.21 4.11
N THR A 180 -16.36 -34.64 5.22
CA THR A 180 -16.29 -36.07 5.54
C THR A 180 -17.56 -36.47 6.27
N SER A 181 -18.66 -36.52 5.53
CA SER A 181 -19.74 -37.45 5.85
C SER A 181 -19.23 -38.87 5.62
N LYS A 182 -19.13 -39.66 6.68
CA LYS A 182 -19.22 -41.11 6.59
C LYS A 182 -20.23 -41.60 7.60
N GLU A 183 -21.50 -41.53 7.21
CA GLU A 183 -22.45 -42.58 7.57
C GLU A 183 -22.16 -43.77 6.66
N GLU A 184 -21.63 -44.86 7.22
CA GLU A 184 -21.83 -46.20 6.66
C GLU A 184 -22.18 -47.13 7.82
N GLY A 185 -23.37 -47.71 7.75
CA GLY A 185 -23.87 -48.70 8.68
C GLY A 185 -23.05 -49.99 8.65
N GLY A 186 -23.12 -50.72 9.76
CA GLY A 186 -22.57 -52.06 9.88
C GLY A 186 -23.31 -52.82 10.97
N ASP A 187 -24.40 -53.47 10.58
CA ASP A 187 -24.85 -54.70 11.24
C ASP A 187 -23.67 -55.68 11.26
N ILE A 188 -23.14 -56.04 12.44
CA ILE A 188 -22.49 -57.34 12.65
C ILE A 188 -22.83 -57.86 14.05
N LEU A 189 -23.77 -58.81 14.04
CA LEU A 189 -23.92 -59.93 14.96
C LEU A 189 -22.55 -60.58 15.25
N CYS A 190 -22.22 -60.86 16.52
CA CYS A 190 -21.43 -62.06 16.89
C CYS A 190 -21.36 -62.29 18.41
N ILE A 191 -22.13 -63.31 18.83
CA ILE A 191 -21.97 -64.28 19.93
C ILE A 191 -21.95 -63.76 21.38
#